data_AF-A0A2G6LF49-F1
#
_entry.id   AF-A0A2G6LF49-F1
#
_cell.length_a   1.000
_cell.length_b   1.000
_cell.length_c   1.000
_cell.angle_alpha   90.00
_cell.angle_beta   90.00
_cell.angle_gamma   90.00
#
_symmetry.space_group_name_H-M   'P 1'
#
loop_
_entity.id
_entity.type
_entity.pdbx_description
1 polymer ?
#
loop_
_entity_poly.entity_id
_entity_poly.type
_entity_poly.pdbx_seq_one_letter_code
_entity_poly.pdbx_strand_id
1 'polypeptide(L)'
;GLWGAWTESATHGMWGMYVAKTREDMPADDPMGYALMTNKFFHPYLTYNARIDAGLNGNFSLRFDAAKPYTHHSRYLKDVTLLGSNNNTVTVNELDNNITGNAGVNTVIFSGPSNDYVIMTTNDNVTTVKDGVPNRDGLNTVSKVEKLQFTDKTIEL
;
A
#
# COMPACT_ATOMS: atom_id res chain seq x y z
N GLY A 1 -6.20 -11.19 11.77
CA GLY A 1 -5.84 -9.89 12.32
C GLY A 1 -4.85 -9.13 11.46
N LEU A 2 -4.18 -8.14 12.04
CA LEU A 2 -3.11 -7.34 11.41
C LEU A 2 -1.78 -7.43 12.20
N TRP A 3 -1.65 -8.41 13.11
CA TRP A 3 -0.59 -8.50 14.12
C TRP A 3 0.52 -9.49 13.76
N GLY A 4 0.75 -9.72 12.46
CA GLY A 4 1.80 -10.65 12.02
C GLY A 4 3.21 -10.24 12.46
N ALA A 5 3.42 -8.94 12.71
CA ALA A 5 4.68 -8.38 13.22
C ALA A 5 5.05 -8.79 14.66
N TRP A 6 4.06 -9.13 15.49
CA TRP A 6 4.31 -9.44 16.91
C TRP A 6 4.88 -10.86 17.03
N THR A 7 6.01 -11.06 17.69
CA THR A 7 6.74 -12.35 17.62
C THR A 7 6.54 -13.25 18.84
N GLU A 8 5.92 -12.77 19.91
CA GLU A 8 5.81 -13.53 21.18
C GLU A 8 4.72 -14.62 21.14
N SER A 9 3.87 -14.63 20.11
CA SER A 9 2.95 -15.74 19.84
C SER A 9 3.01 -16.15 18.37
N ALA A 10 3.16 -17.45 18.13
CA ALA A 10 3.12 -18.01 16.79
C ALA A 10 1.71 -18.01 16.17
N THR A 11 0.66 -18.03 17.01
CA THR A 11 -0.72 -18.28 16.57
C THR A 11 -1.66 -17.12 16.85
N HIS A 12 -1.43 -16.32 17.89
CA HIS A 12 -2.37 -15.28 18.31
C HIS A 12 -1.87 -13.87 17.93
N GLY A 13 -2.83 -12.95 17.77
CA GLY A 13 -2.62 -11.50 17.65
C GLY A 13 -2.96 -10.75 18.95
N MET A 14 -2.87 -9.42 18.92
CA MET A 14 -3.24 -8.53 20.05
C MET A 14 -2.70 -8.99 21.42
N TRP A 15 -1.40 -9.25 21.55
CA TRP A 15 -0.81 -9.73 22.82
C TRP A 15 -1.46 -10.99 23.39
N GLY A 16 -1.91 -11.89 22.51
CA GLY A 16 -2.55 -13.15 22.87
C GLY A 16 -4.07 -13.03 23.03
N MET A 17 -4.63 -11.83 22.98
CA MET A 17 -6.07 -11.61 23.19
C MET A 17 -6.92 -12.00 21.98
N TYR A 18 -6.35 -12.00 20.77
CA TYR A 18 -7.10 -12.28 19.56
C TYR A 18 -6.59 -13.54 18.86
N VAL A 19 -7.51 -14.42 18.50
CA VAL A 19 -7.23 -15.75 17.96
C VAL A 19 -6.54 -15.70 16.59
N ALA A 20 -6.94 -14.78 15.70
CA ALA A 20 -6.36 -14.69 14.36
C ALA A 20 -5.21 -13.66 14.29
N LYS A 21 -3.98 -14.14 14.12
CA LYS A 21 -2.78 -13.29 14.06
C LYS A 21 -2.72 -12.43 12.80
N THR A 22 -2.76 -13.05 11.62
CA THR A 22 -2.73 -12.38 10.30
C THR A 22 -4.10 -12.43 9.63
N ARG A 23 -4.27 -11.76 8.48
CA ARG A 23 -5.55 -11.74 7.78
C ARG A 23 -5.89 -13.12 7.23
N GLU A 24 -4.86 -13.88 6.85
CA GLU A 24 -4.94 -15.24 6.32
C GLU A 24 -5.48 -16.25 7.34
N ASP A 25 -5.27 -16.01 8.64
CA ASP A 25 -5.76 -16.88 9.71
C ASP A 25 -7.26 -16.70 9.98
N MET A 26 -7.81 -15.51 9.69
CA MET A 26 -9.18 -15.14 10.07
C MET A 26 -10.27 -16.07 9.53
N PRO A 27 -10.23 -16.58 8.28
CA PRO A 27 -11.26 -17.49 7.78
C PRO A 27 -11.40 -18.77 8.62
N ALA A 28 -10.29 -19.26 9.21
CA ALA A 28 -10.29 -20.45 10.05
C ALA A 28 -10.60 -20.11 11.52
N ASP A 29 -9.93 -19.09 12.05
CA ASP A 29 -9.94 -18.83 13.49
C ASP A 29 -11.08 -17.89 13.94
N ASP A 30 -11.56 -17.01 13.06
CA ASP A 30 -12.67 -16.09 13.30
C ASP A 30 -13.52 -15.88 12.03
N PRO A 31 -14.24 -16.92 11.57
CA PRO A 31 -15.01 -16.87 10.33
C PRO A 31 -16.13 -15.82 10.39
N MET A 32 -16.69 -15.56 11.58
CA MET A 32 -17.71 -14.54 11.78
C MET A 32 -17.14 -13.13 11.59
N GLY A 33 -15.99 -12.84 12.22
CA GLY A 33 -15.28 -11.57 12.03
C GLY A 33 -14.79 -11.38 10.61
N TYR A 34 -14.26 -12.44 9.98
CA TYR A 34 -13.85 -12.43 8.57
C TYR A 34 -15.01 -12.05 7.64
N ALA A 35 -16.19 -12.64 7.84
CA ALA A 35 -17.37 -12.35 7.01
C ALA A 35 -17.83 -10.89 7.10
N LEU A 36 -17.53 -10.16 8.18
CA LEU A 36 -17.85 -8.72 8.26
C LEU A 36 -16.91 -7.88 7.38
N MET A 37 -15.68 -8.34 7.17
CA MET A 37 -14.59 -7.65 6.45
C MET A 37 -14.57 -7.93 4.95
N THR A 38 -15.46 -8.77 4.43
CA THR A 38 -15.56 -9.10 3.00
C THR A 38 -16.72 -8.37 2.32
N ASN A 39 -16.76 -7.03 2.46
CA ASN A 39 -17.81 -6.16 1.92
C ASN A 39 -19.23 -6.41 2.48
N LYS A 40 -19.35 -7.08 3.64
CA LYS A 40 -20.64 -7.18 4.35
C LYS A 40 -20.94 -5.92 5.15
N PHE A 41 -19.94 -5.40 5.85
CA PHE A 41 -19.98 -4.09 6.52
C PHE A 41 -18.70 -3.30 6.30
N PHE A 42 -17.55 -3.96 6.41
CA PHE A 42 -16.24 -3.37 6.16
C PHE A 42 -15.66 -3.88 4.84
N HIS A 43 -14.83 -3.04 4.22
CA HIS A 43 -14.05 -3.44 3.06
C HIS A 43 -12.92 -4.41 3.45
N PRO A 44 -12.46 -5.25 2.51
CA PRO A 44 -11.29 -6.12 2.72
C PRO A 44 -9.98 -5.34 2.86
N TYR A 45 -10.02 -4.02 2.59
CA TYR A 45 -8.95 -3.06 2.74
C TYR A 45 -9.38 -1.90 3.64
N LEU A 46 -8.41 -1.09 4.03
CA LEU A 46 -8.57 0.10 4.86
C LEU A 46 -8.85 1.31 3.98
N THR A 47 -9.89 2.08 4.32
CA THR A 47 -10.42 3.17 3.50
C THR A 47 -10.03 4.57 3.96
N TYR A 48 -9.22 4.69 5.01
CA TYR A 48 -8.74 6.00 5.45
C TYR A 48 -7.49 6.40 4.66
N ASN A 49 -7.28 7.71 4.50
CA ASN A 49 -6.02 8.24 3.99
C ASN A 49 -4.94 8.21 5.08
N ALA A 50 -3.93 7.36 4.91
CA ALA A 50 -2.79 7.29 5.80
C ALA A 50 -1.85 8.49 5.56
N ARG A 51 -1.72 9.33 6.58
CA ARG A 51 -0.77 10.45 6.58
C ARG A 51 0.58 9.97 7.11
N ILE A 52 1.58 9.91 6.24
CA ILE A 52 2.91 9.42 6.59
C ILE A 52 3.73 10.59 7.10
N ASP A 53 4.37 10.37 8.26
CA ASP A 53 5.03 11.41 9.03
C ASP A 53 6.07 12.22 8.22
N ALA A 54 6.20 13.51 8.56
CA ALA A 54 7.11 14.42 7.87
C ALA A 54 8.59 14.04 8.01
N GLY A 55 8.92 13.25 9.04
CA GLY A 55 10.26 12.71 9.27
C GLY A 55 10.60 11.49 8.41
N LEU A 56 9.67 10.94 7.60
CA LEU A 56 10.01 9.86 6.68
C LEU A 56 11.15 10.32 5.75
N ASN A 57 12.20 9.50 5.68
CA ASN A 57 13.33 9.69 4.78
C ASN A 57 13.69 8.33 4.18
N GLY A 58 12.95 7.90 3.16
CA GLY A 58 13.12 6.60 2.53
C GLY A 58 11.85 6.07 1.87
N ASN A 59 11.58 4.78 2.07
CA ASN A 59 10.48 4.07 1.44
C ASN A 59 9.33 3.80 2.41
N PHE A 60 8.11 4.15 2.00
CA PHE A 60 6.89 3.60 2.56
C PHE A 60 6.35 2.53 1.61
N SER A 61 6.03 1.34 2.12
CA SER A 61 5.60 0.21 1.29
C SER A 61 4.16 -0.14 1.59
N LEU A 62 3.33 -0.13 0.56
CA LEU A 62 2.03 -0.79 0.57
C LEU A 62 2.19 -2.27 0.23
N ARG A 63 3.24 -2.70 -0.46
CA ARG A 63 3.46 -4.13 -0.70
C ARG A 63 3.90 -4.83 0.59
N PHE A 64 3.34 -6.03 0.83
CA PHE A 64 3.76 -6.87 1.95
C PHE A 64 5.22 -7.29 1.83
N ASP A 65 5.96 -7.13 2.91
CA ASP A 65 7.35 -7.52 3.07
C ASP A 65 7.58 -7.93 4.52
N ALA A 66 7.82 -9.22 4.76
CA ALA A 66 8.02 -9.75 6.11
C ALA A 66 9.22 -9.13 6.83
N ALA A 67 10.20 -8.56 6.10
CA ALA A 67 11.32 -7.83 6.69
C ALA A 67 10.94 -6.42 7.16
N LYS A 68 9.74 -5.92 6.79
CA LYS A 68 9.19 -4.63 7.20
C LYS A 68 7.92 -4.88 8.04
N PRO A 69 8.03 -4.95 9.38
CA PRO A 69 6.92 -5.34 10.25
C PRO A 69 5.62 -4.54 10.05
N TYR A 70 5.72 -3.25 9.73
CA TYR A 70 4.54 -2.40 9.49
C TYR A 70 3.72 -2.83 8.27
N THR A 71 4.28 -3.61 7.33
CA THR A 71 3.58 -4.04 6.12
C THR A 71 2.53 -5.12 6.35
N HIS A 72 2.53 -5.77 7.53
CA HIS A 72 1.38 -6.57 7.96
C HIS A 72 0.09 -5.73 8.08
N HIS A 73 0.23 -4.41 8.23
CA HIS A 73 -0.87 -3.46 8.27
C HIS A 73 -0.97 -2.64 6.99
N SER A 74 0.13 -2.03 6.52
CA SER A 74 0.09 -1.12 5.38
C SER A 74 -0.31 -1.80 4.07
N ARG A 75 -0.19 -3.13 3.96
CA ARG A 75 -0.67 -3.88 2.80
C ARG A 75 -2.14 -3.77 2.50
N TYR A 76 -2.94 -3.39 3.49
CA TYR A 76 -4.36 -3.18 3.33
C TYR A 76 -4.72 -1.71 3.12
N LEU A 77 -3.75 -0.78 3.13
CA LEU A 77 -4.01 0.62 2.77
C LEU A 77 -4.09 0.75 1.25
N LYS A 78 -4.87 1.74 0.81
CA LYS A 78 -4.86 2.21 -0.58
C LYS A 78 -4.57 3.70 -0.74
N ASP A 79 -4.89 4.51 0.26
CA ASP A 79 -4.77 5.95 0.18
C ASP A 79 -3.65 6.44 1.11
N VAL A 80 -2.66 7.14 0.55
CA VAL A 80 -1.46 7.59 1.28
C VAL A 80 -1.16 9.05 0.93
N THR A 81 -0.86 9.86 1.95
CA THR A 81 -0.33 11.22 1.80
C THR A 81 0.99 11.32 2.53
N LEU A 82 2.07 11.63 1.81
CA LEU A 82 3.36 11.96 2.42
C LEU A 82 3.33 13.38 2.98
N LEU A 83 3.88 13.57 4.19
CA LEU A 83 4.07 14.89 4.79
C LEU A 83 5.53 15.33 4.68
N GLY A 84 5.79 16.60 5.01
CA GLY A 84 7.13 17.17 5.04
C GLY A 84 7.68 17.52 3.66
N SER A 85 9.01 17.47 3.54
CA SER A 85 9.74 17.91 2.34
C SER A 85 10.89 16.98 1.97
N ASN A 86 11.03 15.84 2.63
CA ASN A 86 12.05 14.86 2.29
C ASN A 86 11.68 14.15 0.98
N ASN A 87 12.69 13.82 0.19
CA ASN A 87 12.54 12.97 -0.99
C ASN A 87 12.22 11.55 -0.53
N ASN A 88 11.07 11.03 -0.95
CA ASN A 88 10.55 9.76 -0.46
C ASN A 88 10.08 8.88 -1.60
N THR A 89 9.96 7.59 -1.30
CA THR A 89 9.39 6.62 -2.25
C THR A 89 8.18 5.92 -1.66
N VAL A 90 7.21 5.59 -2.52
CA VAL A 90 6.06 4.77 -2.16
C VAL A 90 6.01 3.56 -3.08
N THR A 91 6.05 2.35 -2.52
CA THR A 91 5.85 1.10 -3.27
C THR A 91 4.38 0.73 -3.26
N VAL A 92 3.78 0.54 -4.43
CA VAL A 92 2.35 0.18 -4.58
C VAL A 92 2.08 -1.29 -4.24
N ASN A 93 0.83 -1.60 -3.90
CA ASN A 93 0.33 -2.96 -3.74
C ASN A 93 -0.63 -3.32 -4.89
N GLU A 94 -1.29 -4.47 -4.78
CA GLU A 94 -2.26 -5.00 -5.74
C GLU A 94 -3.60 -4.25 -5.81
N LEU A 95 -3.84 -3.28 -4.91
CA LEU A 95 -5.07 -2.52 -4.85
C LEU A 95 -5.01 -1.30 -5.76
N ASP A 96 -6.17 -0.67 -5.98
CA ASP A 96 -6.23 0.63 -6.62
C ASP A 96 -5.84 1.73 -5.62
N ASN A 97 -4.68 2.34 -5.79
CA ASN A 97 -4.10 3.28 -4.83
C ASN A 97 -4.33 4.75 -5.17
N ASN A 98 -4.43 5.61 -4.16
CA ASN A 98 -4.33 7.06 -4.29
C ASN A 98 -3.13 7.58 -3.49
N ILE A 99 -2.10 8.05 -4.19
CA ILE A 99 -0.83 8.46 -3.58
C ILE A 99 -0.63 9.95 -3.81
N THR A 100 -0.53 10.70 -2.71
CA THR A 100 -0.16 12.11 -2.72
C THR A 100 1.24 12.27 -2.14
N GLY A 101 2.18 12.78 -2.93
CA GLY A 101 3.52 13.12 -2.44
C GLY A 101 3.56 14.39 -1.61
N ASN A 102 4.77 14.75 -1.17
CA ASN A 102 5.04 15.89 -0.30
C ASN A 102 5.75 17.02 -1.08
N ALA A 103 6.45 17.94 -0.40
CA ALA A 103 7.17 19.04 -1.05
C ALA A 103 8.56 18.66 -1.61
N GLY A 104 9.04 17.44 -1.35
CA GLY A 104 10.29 16.91 -1.89
C GLY A 104 10.09 16.24 -3.25
N VAL A 105 11.16 15.62 -3.77
CA VAL A 105 11.13 14.79 -4.99
C VAL A 105 10.71 13.38 -4.62
N ASN A 106 9.48 13.02 -4.98
CA ASN A 106 8.84 11.77 -4.65
C ASN A 106 8.86 10.80 -5.83
N THR A 107 9.00 9.51 -5.53
CA THR A 107 8.97 8.43 -6.54
C THR A 107 7.96 7.37 -6.16
N VAL A 108 7.05 7.02 -7.08
CA VAL A 108 6.17 5.85 -6.91
C VAL A 108 6.80 4.66 -7.63
N ILE A 109 6.91 3.54 -6.93
CA ILE A 109 7.59 2.32 -7.38
C ILE A 109 6.55 1.26 -7.74
N PHE A 110 6.63 0.78 -8.97
CA PHE A 110 5.84 -0.30 -9.55
C PHE A 110 6.68 -1.58 -9.68
N SER A 111 6.01 -2.73 -9.68
CA SER A 111 6.61 -4.06 -9.57
C SER A 111 6.98 -4.67 -10.93
N GLY A 112 6.58 -4.04 -12.04
CA GLY A 112 6.73 -4.57 -13.40
C GLY A 112 7.51 -3.67 -14.35
N PRO A 113 7.78 -4.12 -15.59
CA PRO A 113 8.36 -3.30 -16.64
C PRO A 113 7.34 -2.28 -17.14
N SER A 114 7.81 -1.10 -17.52
CA SER A 114 6.99 0.04 -17.94
C SER A 114 6.00 -0.26 -19.08
N ASN A 115 6.32 -1.20 -19.98
CA ASN A 115 5.44 -1.59 -21.10
C ASN A 115 4.16 -2.31 -20.66
N ASP A 116 4.09 -2.80 -19.42
CA ASP A 116 2.87 -3.41 -18.89
C ASP A 116 1.84 -2.36 -18.43
N TYR A 117 2.22 -1.08 -18.41
CA TYR A 117 1.42 -0.02 -17.80
C TYR A 117 0.91 0.97 -18.84
N VAL A 118 -0.31 1.46 -18.63
CA VAL A 118 -0.87 2.61 -19.33
C VAL A 118 -0.82 3.81 -18.40
N ILE A 119 -0.09 4.85 -18.83
CA ILE A 119 0.12 6.09 -18.06
C ILE A 119 -0.68 7.22 -18.73
N MET A 120 -1.51 7.93 -17.96
CA MET A 120 -2.32 9.05 -18.43
C MET A 120 -2.22 10.20 -17.43
N THR A 121 -1.76 11.38 -17.87
CA THR A 121 -1.69 12.59 -17.03
C THR A 121 -2.80 13.56 -17.42
N THR A 122 -3.52 14.09 -16.43
CA THR A 122 -4.55 15.12 -16.62
C THR A 122 -3.96 16.53 -16.45
N ASN A 123 -4.73 17.55 -16.82
CA ASN A 123 -4.30 18.96 -16.76
C ASN A 123 -3.98 19.45 -15.32
N ASP A 124 -4.39 18.72 -14.28
CA ASP A 124 -4.20 19.09 -12.87
C ASP A 124 -2.96 18.44 -12.23
N ASN A 125 -1.99 17.97 -13.04
CA ASN A 125 -0.81 17.21 -12.59
C ASN A 125 -1.18 15.95 -11.77
N VAL A 126 -2.31 15.34 -12.11
CA VAL A 126 -2.70 14.02 -11.60
C VAL A 126 -2.39 13.00 -12.68
N THR A 127 -1.62 11.98 -12.33
CA THR A 127 -1.26 10.89 -13.23
C THR A 127 -1.93 9.61 -12.78
N THR A 128 -2.59 8.94 -13.72
CA THR A 128 -3.15 7.60 -13.54
C THR A 128 -2.22 6.59 -14.20
N VAL A 129 -1.81 5.58 -13.45
CA VAL A 129 -0.95 4.47 -13.90
C VAL A 129 -1.74 3.16 -13.72
N LYS A 130 -2.17 2.58 -14.82
CA LYS A 130 -2.95 1.33 -14.84
C LYS A 130 -2.06 0.17 -15.22
N ASP A 131 -1.94 -0.82 -14.34
CA ASP A 131 -1.29 -2.09 -14.65
C ASP A 131 -2.18 -2.96 -15.55
N GLY A 132 -1.61 -3.49 -16.63
CA GLY A 132 -2.27 -4.47 -17.51
C GLY A 132 -2.21 -5.90 -16.98
N VAL A 133 -1.38 -6.18 -15.98
CA VAL A 133 -1.23 -7.52 -15.37
C VAL A 133 -2.19 -7.68 -14.19
N PRO A 134 -3.08 -8.69 -14.20
CA PRO A 134 -4.02 -8.91 -13.10
C PRO A 134 -3.33 -9.16 -11.75
N ASN A 135 -3.90 -8.61 -10.67
CA ASN A 135 -3.48 -8.83 -9.28
C ASN A 135 -2.01 -8.45 -8.98
N ARG A 136 -1.40 -7.53 -9.74
CA ARG A 136 -0.04 -7.06 -9.47
C ARG A 136 -0.02 -5.67 -8.83
N ASP A 137 -0.27 -4.60 -9.59
CA ASP A 137 -0.20 -3.22 -9.08
C ASP A 137 -1.51 -2.41 -9.22
N GLY A 138 -2.56 -2.97 -9.83
CA GLY A 138 -3.88 -2.32 -9.91
C GLY A 138 -3.90 -0.99 -10.69
N LEU A 139 -4.87 -0.12 -10.37
CA LEU A 139 -5.01 1.24 -10.91
C LEU A 139 -4.55 2.29 -9.88
N ASN A 140 -3.50 3.04 -10.19
CA ASN A 140 -2.90 3.98 -9.25
C ASN A 140 -3.12 5.42 -9.72
N THR A 141 -3.69 6.25 -8.87
CA THR A 141 -3.79 7.69 -9.06
C THR A 141 -2.72 8.37 -8.22
N VAL A 142 -1.83 9.12 -8.85
CA VAL A 142 -0.70 9.78 -8.18
C VAL A 142 -0.74 11.29 -8.41
N SER A 143 -0.38 12.06 -7.39
CA SER A 143 -0.29 13.52 -7.46
C SER A 143 0.85 14.02 -6.57
N LYS A 144 1.44 15.18 -6.91
CA LYS A 144 2.67 15.71 -6.25
C LYS A 144 3.80 14.69 -6.22
N VAL A 145 3.99 13.99 -7.33
CA VAL A 145 5.00 12.96 -7.53
C VAL A 145 5.74 13.30 -8.80
N GLU A 146 7.07 13.28 -8.73
CA GLU A 146 7.94 13.68 -9.82
C GLU A 146 8.39 12.48 -10.66
N LYS A 147 8.36 11.26 -10.09
CA LYS A 147 8.93 10.07 -10.74
C LYS A 147 8.06 8.83 -10.59
N LEU A 148 8.00 8.05 -11.66
CA LEU A 148 7.48 6.69 -11.68
C LEU A 148 8.65 5.72 -11.94
N GLN A 149 8.91 4.81 -11.00
CA GLN A 149 9.95 3.79 -11.13
C GLN A 149 9.32 2.46 -11.51
N PHE A 150 9.73 1.93 -12.66
CA PHE A 150 9.44 0.58 -13.12
C PHE A 150 10.70 -0.29 -13.01
N THR A 151 10.57 -1.60 -13.22
CA THR A 151 11.72 -2.52 -13.14
C THR A 151 12.78 -2.31 -14.23
N ASP A 152 12.38 -1.72 -15.36
CA ASP A 152 13.22 -1.51 -16.54
C ASP A 152 13.69 -0.05 -16.70
N LYS A 153 12.92 0.94 -16.23
CA LYS A 153 13.28 2.36 -16.30
C LYS A 153 12.54 3.23 -15.28
N THR A 154 13.01 4.45 -15.14
CA THR A 154 12.32 5.54 -14.44
C THR A 154 11.74 6.50 -15.47
N ILE A 155 10.52 6.98 -15.24
CA ILE A 155 9.85 8.03 -16.02
C ILE A 155 9.70 9.26 -15.10
N GLU A 156 10.13 10.42 -15.59
CA GLU A 156 9.89 11.71 -14.94
C GLU A 156 8.52 12.24 -15.40
N LEU A 157 7.74 12.84 -14.49
CA LEU A 157 6.40 13.39 -14.73
C LEU A 157 6.41 14.91 -15.01
#